data_AF-A0A2K8MNB8-F1
#
_entry.id   AF-A0A2K8MNB8-F1
#
_cell.length_a   1.000
_cell.length_b   1.000
_cell.length_c   1.000
_cell.angle_alpha   90.00
_cell.angle_beta   90.00
_cell.angle_gamma   90.00
#
_symmetry.space_group_name_H-M   'P 1'
#
loop_
_entity.id
_entity.type
_entity.pdbx_description
1 polymer ?
#
loop_
_entity_poly.entity_id
_entity_poly.type
_entity_poly.pdbx_seq_one_letter_code
_entity_poly.pdbx_strand_id
1 'polypeptide(L)' 'MEASAVIGLRTMKMAAGGTGAAEEARLMVSEKMQAALELQTALVSGRLGGDPLADTRKVLRHYRGKVKANRTRLG' A
#
# COMPACT_ATOMS: atom_id res chain seq x y z
N MET A 1 8.91 -10.27 -2.63
CA MET A 1 10.12 -9.45 -2.48
C MET A 1 9.82 -7.95 -2.45
N GLU A 2 8.88 -7.42 -3.25
CA GLU A 2 8.53 -5.98 -3.27
C GLU A 2 8.24 -5.34 -1.91
N ALA A 3 7.44 -6.00 -1.05
CA ALA A 3 7.09 -5.46 0.25
C ALA A 3 8.31 -5.29 1.17
N SER A 4 9.21 -6.28 1.20
CA SER A 4 10.44 -6.24 1.99
C SER A 4 11.37 -5.11 1.53
N ALA A 5 11.45 -4.85 0.22
CA ALA A 5 12.21 -3.73 -0.33
C ALA A 5 11.64 -2.37 0.12
N VAL A 6 10.32 -2.18 0.03
CA VAL A 6 9.64 -0.97 0.52
C VAL A 6 9.89 -0.75 2.01
N ILE A 7 9.84 -1.82 2.82
CA ILE A 7 10.16 -1.75 4.25
C ILE A 7 11.60 -1.28 4.45
N GLY A 8 12.58 -1.88 3.76
CA GLY A 8 13.99 -1.47 3.86
C GLY A 8 14.22 -0.01 3.46
N LEU A 9 13.67 0.43 2.32
CA LEU A 9 13.77 1.82 1.85
C LEU A 9 13.18 2.81 2.87
N ARG A 10 12.04 2.46 3.49
CA ARG A 10 11.43 3.28 4.54
C ARG A 10 12.28 3.33 5.79
N THR A 11 12.82 2.20 6.23
CA THR A 11 13.72 2.17 7.38
C THR A 11 14.93 3.07 7.15
N MET A 12 15.54 3.02 5.96
CA MET A 12 16.66 3.91 5.60
C MET A 12 16.25 5.38 5.58
N LYS A 13 15.12 5.72 4.96
CA LYS A 13 14.61 7.10 4.89
C LYS A 13 14.28 7.67 6.28
N MET A 14 13.72 6.84 7.17
CA MET A 14 13.45 7.23 8.56
C MET A 14 14.75 7.39 9.36
N ALA A 15 15.72 6.49 9.18
CA ALA A 15 17.02 6.57 9.84
C ALA A 15 17.82 7.81 9.43
N ALA A 16 17.69 8.26 8.17
CA ALA A 16 18.28 9.51 7.70
C ALA A 16 17.68 10.77 8.38
N GLY A 17 16.47 10.67 8.93
CA GLY A 17 15.80 11.77 9.63
C GLY A 17 15.39 12.94 8.72
N GLY A 18 15.25 14.12 9.32
CA GLY A 18 14.87 15.36 8.62
C GLY A 18 13.40 15.44 8.19
N THR A 19 13.06 16.49 7.43
CA THR A 19 11.69 16.75 6.98
C THR A 19 11.16 15.65 6.06
N GLY A 20 12.01 15.09 5.20
CA GLY A 20 11.66 14.01 4.28
C GLY A 20 11.21 12.71 4.97
N ALA A 21 11.71 12.41 6.18
CA ALA A 21 11.23 11.28 6.98
C ALA A 21 9.80 11.50 7.49
N ALA A 22 9.50 12.70 7.99
CA ALA A 22 8.16 13.05 8.46
C ALA A 22 7.14 13.14 7.32
N GLU A 23 7.55 13.63 6.15
CA GLU A 23 6.74 13.60 4.92
C GLU A 23 6.45 12.18 4.47
N GLU A 24 7.45 11.29 4.48
CA GLU A 24 7.25 9.87 4.18
C GLU A 24 6.26 9.23 5.16
N ALA A 25 6.38 9.52 6.46
CA ALA A 25 5.48 8.99 7.48
C ALA A 25 4.03 9.42 7.23
N ARG A 26 3.80 10.68 6.89
CA ARG A 26 2.46 11.20 6.55
C ARG A 26 1.92 10.54 5.29
N LEU A 27 2.73 10.48 4.23
CA LEU A 27 2.35 9.85 2.98
C LEU A 27 2.00 8.37 3.17
N MET A 28 2.77 7.65 3.99
CA MET A 28 2.51 6.27 4.38
C MET A 28 1.13 6.06 5.01
N VAL A 29 0.63 7.02 5.77
CA VAL A 29 -0.71 6.96 6.38
C VAL A 29 -1.77 7.19 5.32
N SER A 30 -1.61 8.23 4.49
CA SER A 30 -2.52 8.52 3.38
C SER A 30 -2.65 7.35 2.41
N GLU A 31 -1.55 6.71 2.03
CA GLU A 31 -1.53 5.54 1.16
C GLU A 31 -2.34 4.36 1.76
N LYS A 32 -2.20 4.09 3.06
CA LYS A 32 -2.95 3.03 3.75
C LYS A 32 -4.43 3.35 3.82
N MET A 33 -4.78 4.58 4.18
CA MET A 33 -6.17 5.04 4.25
C MET A 33 -6.84 4.95 2.87
N GLN A 34 -6.16 5.39 1.82
CA GLN A 34 -6.67 5.29 0.45
C GLN A 34 -6.87 3.83 0.03
N ALA A 35 -5.87 2.96 0.26
CA ALA A 35 -6.00 1.54 -0.11
C ALA A 35 -7.14 0.85 0.64
N ALA A 36 -7.35 1.19 1.93
CA ALA A 36 -8.45 0.68 2.73
C ALA A 36 -9.81 1.18 2.22
N LEU A 37 -9.94 2.48 1.91
CA LEU A 37 -11.16 3.05 1.34
C LEU A 37 -11.50 2.41 -0.01
N GLU A 38 -10.53 2.25 -0.90
CA GLU A 38 -10.74 1.59 -2.20
C GLU A 38 -11.27 0.16 -2.05
N LEU A 39 -10.74 -0.61 -1.09
CA LEU A 39 -11.24 -1.96 -0.79
C LEU A 39 -12.62 -1.96 -0.13
N GLN A 40 -12.86 -1.05 0.81
CA GLN A 40 -14.18 -0.89 1.43
C GLN A 40 -15.24 -0.55 0.37
N THR A 41 -14.93 0.36 -0.56
CA THR A 41 -15.79 0.68 -1.69
C THR A 41 -16.00 -0.56 -2.58
N ALA A 42 -14.95 -1.32 -2.88
CA ALA A 42 -15.08 -2.55 -3.67
C ALA A 42 -15.96 -3.60 -2.99
N LEU A 43 -15.91 -3.68 -1.66
CA LEU A 43 -16.77 -4.57 -0.86
C LEU A 43 -18.23 -4.10 -0.90
N VAL A 44 -18.52 -2.84 -0.56
CA VAL A 44 -19.89 -2.30 -0.46
C VAL A 44 -20.57 -2.21 -1.83
N SER A 45 -19.81 -1.98 -2.89
CA SER A 45 -20.32 -1.98 -4.27
C SER A 45 -20.50 -3.37 -4.89
N GLY A 46 -20.17 -4.45 -4.17
CA GLY A 46 -20.27 -5.82 -4.69
C GLY A 46 -19.24 -6.18 -5.76
N ARG A 47 -18.17 -5.40 -5.93
CA ARG A 47 -17.06 -5.71 -6.87
C ARG A 47 -16.22 -6.89 -6.40
N LEU A 48 -16.27 -7.18 -5.10
CA LEU A 48 -15.89 -8.47 -4.53
C LEU A 48 -17.12 -9.39 -4.67
N GLY A 49 -17.02 -10.36 -5.57
CA GLY A 49 -18.13 -11.03 -6.26
C GLY A 49 -18.59 -12.33 -5.61
N GLY A 50 -18.38 -12.49 -4.30
CA GLY A 50 -18.95 -13.58 -3.51
C GLY A 50 -18.18 -14.91 -3.55
N ASP A 51 -17.24 -15.09 -4.47
CA ASP A 51 -16.27 -16.19 -4.43
C ASP A 51 -15.06 -15.78 -3.56
N PRO A 52 -14.87 -16.42 -2.38
CA PRO A 52 -13.79 -16.08 -1.47
C PRO A 52 -12.39 -16.16 -2.12
N LEU A 53 -12.16 -17.11 -3.02
CA LEU A 53 -10.84 -17.28 -3.65
C LEU A 53 -10.57 -16.18 -4.67
N ALA A 54 -11.52 -15.91 -5.57
CA ALA A 54 -11.40 -14.81 -6.53
C ALA A 54 -11.28 -13.46 -5.82
N ASP A 55 -12.03 -13.24 -4.76
CA ASP A 55 -12.02 -11.98 -4.02
C ASP A 55 -10.71 -11.78 -3.26
N THR A 56 -10.17 -12.82 -2.63
CA THR A 56 -8.82 -12.77 -2.04
C THR A 56 -7.77 -12.43 -3.10
N ARG A 57 -7.84 -13.01 -4.30
CA ARG A 57 -6.92 -12.66 -5.40
C ARG A 57 -7.06 -11.21 -5.85
N LYS A 58 -8.28 -10.65 -5.88
CA LYS A 58 -8.52 -9.22 -6.17
C LYS A 58 -7.88 -8.32 -5.12
N VAL A 59 -8.08 -8.65 -3.84
CA VAL A 59 -7.48 -7.91 -2.71
C VAL A 59 -5.95 -7.96 -2.77
N LEU A 60 -5.36 -9.14 -3.01
CA LEU A 60 -3.91 -9.28 -3.14
C LEU A 60 -3.36 -8.50 -4.33
N ARG A 61 -4.05 -8.51 -5.48
CA ARG A 61 -3.65 -7.73 -6.66
C ARG A 61 -3.69 -6.23 -6.37
N HIS A 62 -4.73 -5.77 -5.69
CA HIS A 62 -4.87 -4.37 -5.26
C HIS A 62 -3.66 -3.92 -4.43
N TYR A 63 -3.36 -4.62 -3.34
CA TYR A 63 -2.22 -4.27 -2.49
C TYR A 63 -0.87 -4.43 -3.19
N ARG A 64 -0.69 -5.45 -4.05
CA ARG A 64 0.54 -5.60 -4.84
C ARG A 64 0.79 -4.41 -5.76
N GLY A 65 -0.26 -3.87 -6.39
CA GLY A 65 -0.16 -2.65 -7.22
C GLY A 65 0.32 -1.44 -6.41
N LYS A 66 -0.25 -1.24 -5.21
CA LYS A 66 0.17 -0.15 -4.30
C LYS A 66 1.61 -0.32 -3.82
N VAL A 67 2.01 -1.53 -3.43
CA VAL A 67 3.40 -1.82 -3.00
C VAL A 67 4.39 -1.56 -4.14
N LYS A 68 4.04 -1.93 -5.39
CA LYS A 68 4.88 -1.65 -6.56
C LYS A 68 5.05 -0.14 -6.78
N ALA A 69 3.97 0.63 -6.73
CA ALA A 69 4.01 2.08 -6.87
C ALA A 69 4.87 2.72 -5.77
N ASN A 70 4.74 2.25 -4.53
CA ASN A 70 5.54 2.73 -3.41
C ASN A 70 7.03 2.46 -3.60
N ARG A 71 7.40 1.27 -4.10
CA ARG A 71 8.79 0.95 -4.42
C ARG A 71 9.36 1.94 -5.42
N THR A 72 8.69 2.10 -6.56
CA THR A 72 9.13 3.03 -7.63
C THR A 72 9.30 4.47 -7.13
N ARG A 73 8.47 4.92 -6.19
CA ARG A 73 8.57 6.27 -5.61
C ARG A 73 9.72 6.42 -4.62
N LEU A 74 10.02 5.36 -3.86
CA LEU A 74 11.01 5.40 -2.78
C LEU A 74 12.46 5.23 -3.25
N GLY A 75 12.68 4.60 -4.40
CA GLY A 75 14.01 4.34 -4.97
C GLY A 75 13.93 3.43 -6.19
#